data_AF-A0A3T0RQW8-F1
#
_entry.id   AF-A0A3T0RQW8-F1
#
_cell.length_a   1.000
_cell.length_b   1.000
_cell.length_c   1.000
_cell.angle_alpha   90.00
_cell.angle_beta   90.00
_cell.angle_gamma   90.00
#
_symmetry.space_group_name_H-M   'P 1'
#
loop_
_entity.id
_entity.type
_entity.pdbx_description
1 polymer ?
#
loop_
_entity_poly.entity_id
_entity_poly.type
_entity_poly.pdbx_seq_one_letter_code
_entity_poly.pdbx_strand_id
1 'polypeptide(L)'
;MKNGIKILLVMLLATPQVFAKKIRKPTSVERPPQFVLLAFDGSKSNEFWKESMDFAETVPTHNDAKNNLIRFTYFVNPVYYLDKAQKQNYSTPMLDKPVSCIGWEDDKSRIPLRVQLTNAAFLKGHEIGSHANSHCDQSGTDKTNPMYGKPWDESAWDSEFSQFNSLFFNIFKNNKLPEPKQYAPTGLAFKPENIVGFRAPLLAVTDGLWPVLQKYKFRYDTSKHQLLIIGHNAKTGADGTFR
;
A
#
# COMPACT_ATOMS: atom_id res chain seq x y z
N MET A 1 -19.34 -50.90 92.38
CA MET A 1 -19.09 -51.86 91.29
C MET A 1 -20.30 -51.91 90.37
N LYS A 2 -20.05 -51.90 89.06
CA LYS A 2 -20.93 -52.20 87.91
C LYS A 2 -21.84 -51.09 87.34
N ASN A 3 -21.38 -50.62 86.18
CA ASN A 3 -22.09 -50.47 84.90
C ASN A 3 -23.19 -49.41 84.77
N GLY A 4 -22.84 -48.28 84.15
CA GLY A 4 -23.78 -47.31 83.58
C GLY A 4 -23.43 -47.00 82.12
N ILE A 5 -24.24 -47.55 81.24
CA ILE A 5 -24.36 -47.45 79.77
C ILE A 5 -23.90 -46.12 79.13
N LYS A 6 -23.16 -46.24 78.02
CA LYS A 6 -22.85 -45.19 77.04
C LYS A 6 -24.09 -44.83 76.22
N ILE A 7 -24.38 -43.54 76.07
CA ILE A 7 -25.21 -43.01 74.99
C ILE A 7 -24.36 -42.01 74.20
N LEU A 8 -24.15 -42.34 72.93
CA LEU A 8 -23.43 -41.56 71.94
C LEU A 8 -24.41 -40.59 71.28
N LEU A 9 -24.25 -39.30 71.49
CA LEU A 9 -24.98 -38.26 70.77
C LEU A 9 -24.04 -37.62 69.74
N VAL A 10 -24.25 -37.99 68.46
CA VAL A 10 -23.52 -37.42 67.33
C VAL A 10 -24.23 -36.11 66.93
N MET A 11 -23.61 -34.97 67.24
CA MET A 11 -24.00 -33.69 66.66
C MET A 11 -23.25 -33.46 65.34
N LEU A 12 -23.99 -33.51 64.23
CA LEU A 12 -23.49 -33.17 62.91
C LEU A 12 -23.52 -31.63 62.76
N LEU A 13 -22.38 -30.98 62.94
CA LEU A 13 -22.20 -29.55 62.62
C LEU A 13 -21.94 -29.42 61.11
N ALA A 14 -22.97 -29.08 60.35
CA ALA A 14 -22.82 -28.69 58.95
C ALA A 14 -22.38 -27.22 58.88
N THR A 15 -21.13 -26.97 58.51
CA THR A 15 -20.64 -25.62 58.17
C THR A 15 -20.98 -25.30 56.71
N PRO A 16 -21.57 -24.13 56.40
CA PRO A 16 -21.77 -23.74 55.01
C PRO A 16 -20.42 -23.32 54.43
N GLN A 17 -19.88 -24.09 53.50
CA GLN A 17 -18.77 -23.64 52.66
C GLN A 17 -19.28 -22.54 51.72
N VAL A 18 -19.04 -21.29 52.10
CA VAL A 18 -19.17 -20.15 51.19
C VAL A 18 -18.06 -20.30 50.14
N PHE A 19 -18.42 -20.80 48.96
CA PHE A 19 -17.55 -20.74 47.78
C PHE A 19 -17.45 -19.27 47.34
N ALA A 20 -16.47 -18.55 47.87
CA ALA A 20 -16.05 -17.28 47.30
C ALA A 20 -15.56 -17.56 45.87
N LYS A 21 -16.34 -17.17 44.86
CA LYS A 21 -15.92 -17.19 43.46
C LYS A 21 -14.70 -16.27 43.35
N LYS A 22 -13.51 -16.85 43.30
CA LYS A 22 -12.25 -16.13 43.11
C LYS A 22 -12.42 -15.27 41.85
N ILE A 23 -12.60 -13.96 42.02
CA ILE A 23 -12.62 -13.02 40.91
C ILE A 23 -11.24 -13.13 40.28
N ARG A 24 -11.17 -13.82 39.14
CA ARG A 24 -9.95 -13.83 38.33
C ARG A 24 -9.75 -12.38 37.91
N LYS A 25 -8.74 -11.70 38.48
CA LYS A 25 -8.18 -10.50 37.85
C LYS A 25 -7.96 -10.88 36.38
N PRO A 26 -8.42 -10.08 35.41
CA PRO A 26 -8.08 -10.35 34.02
C PRO A 26 -6.56 -10.38 33.99
N THR A 27 -5.99 -11.56 33.74
CA THR A 27 -4.61 -11.70 33.32
C THR A 27 -4.44 -10.70 32.19
N SER A 28 -3.49 -9.77 32.32
CA SER A 28 -3.17 -8.79 31.29
C SER A 28 -3.07 -9.54 29.96
N VAL A 29 -4.11 -9.40 29.13
CA VAL A 29 -4.06 -9.96 27.78
C VAL A 29 -3.05 -9.08 27.08
N GLU A 30 -1.83 -9.57 26.91
CA GLU A 30 -0.85 -8.96 26.04
C GLU A 30 -1.47 -9.01 24.62
N ARG A 31 -1.92 -7.85 24.15
CA ARG A 31 -2.50 -7.72 22.82
C ARG A 31 -1.35 -7.44 21.86
N PRO A 32 -1.27 -8.17 20.72
CA PRO A 32 -0.25 -7.87 19.72
C PRO A 32 -0.42 -6.43 19.20
N PRO A 33 0.65 -5.79 18.69
CA PRO A 33 0.55 -4.47 18.07
C PRO A 33 -0.53 -4.44 16.98
N GLN A 34 -1.39 -3.43 17.02
CA GLN A 34 -2.34 -3.17 15.94
C GLN A 34 -1.66 -2.31 14.88
N PHE A 35 -1.52 -2.85 13.68
CA PHE A 35 -1.05 -2.09 12.53
C PHE A 35 -2.23 -1.45 11.80
N VAL A 36 -2.08 -0.18 11.42
CA VAL A 36 -3.01 0.55 10.58
C VAL A 36 -2.22 1.09 9.39
N LEU A 37 -2.59 0.67 8.18
CA LEU A 37 -1.94 1.09 6.94
C LEU A 37 -2.80 2.17 6.30
N LEU A 38 -2.26 3.38 6.25
CA LEU A 38 -2.91 4.54 5.64
C LEU A 38 -2.25 4.79 4.29
N ALA A 39 -3.05 4.82 3.22
CA ALA A 39 -2.55 4.99 1.87
C ALA A 39 -3.42 5.92 1.03
N PHE A 40 -2.79 6.58 0.08
CA PHE A 40 -3.44 7.47 -0.89
C PHE A 40 -3.10 7.04 -2.31
N ASP A 41 -4.10 7.02 -3.17
CA ASP A 41 -3.94 6.70 -4.59
C ASP A 41 -3.92 7.99 -5.41
N GLY A 42 -3.08 8.01 -6.44
CA GLY A 42 -2.80 9.21 -7.22
C GLY A 42 -1.71 10.08 -6.59
N SER A 43 -1.42 11.21 -7.24
CA SER A 43 -0.31 12.08 -6.83
C SER A 43 -0.34 13.47 -7.48
N LYS A 44 -1.49 13.92 -7.99
CA LYS A 44 -1.59 15.15 -8.79
C LYS A 44 -1.44 16.43 -7.96
N SER A 45 -2.18 16.58 -6.86
CA SER A 45 -2.24 17.83 -6.11
C SER A 45 -0.98 18.04 -5.26
N ASN A 46 -0.29 19.17 -5.48
CA ASN A 46 0.87 19.55 -4.68
C ASN A 46 0.44 20.01 -3.29
N GLU A 47 -0.77 20.57 -3.20
CA GLU A 47 -1.42 21.00 -1.97
C GLU A 47 -1.68 19.79 -1.07
N PHE A 48 -2.27 18.71 -1.62
CA PHE A 48 -2.50 17.47 -0.89
C PHE A 48 -1.21 16.81 -0.39
N TRP A 49 -0.15 16.80 -1.21
CA TRP A 49 1.17 16.34 -0.77
C TRP A 49 1.64 17.10 0.47
N LYS A 50 1.54 18.44 0.45
CA LYS A 50 1.94 19.28 1.58
C LYS A 50 1.04 19.04 2.80
N GLU A 51 -0.28 19.06 2.63
CA GLU A 51 -1.25 18.90 3.72
C GLU A 51 -1.11 17.53 4.41
N SER A 52 -1.00 16.45 3.63
CA SER A 52 -0.84 15.10 4.19
C SER A 52 0.49 14.93 4.93
N MET A 53 1.59 15.50 4.41
CA MET A 53 2.87 15.50 5.13
C MET A 53 2.83 16.36 6.39
N ASP A 54 2.24 17.55 6.34
CA ASP A 54 2.11 18.43 7.51
C ASP A 54 1.28 17.74 8.61
N PHE A 55 0.17 17.10 8.23
CA PHE A 55 -0.64 16.30 9.15
C PHE A 55 0.17 15.16 9.77
N ALA A 56 1.01 14.47 8.99
CA ALA A 56 1.83 13.38 9.52
C ALA A 56 2.80 13.85 10.62
N GLU A 57 3.28 15.09 10.57
CA GLU A 57 4.13 15.67 11.61
C GLU A 57 3.38 16.01 12.91
N THR A 58 2.05 15.96 12.91
CA THR A 58 1.22 16.29 14.08
C THR A 58 0.68 15.07 14.84
N VAL A 59 0.73 13.87 14.23
CA VAL A 59 0.09 12.68 14.79
C VAL A 59 1.15 11.69 15.29
N PRO A 60 1.36 11.62 16.62
CA PRO A 60 2.24 10.63 17.20
C PRO A 60 1.61 9.23 17.15
N THR A 61 2.46 8.21 17.17
CA THR A 61 2.14 6.79 17.16
C THR A 61 3.02 6.07 18.17
N HIS A 62 2.56 4.91 18.61
CA HIS A 62 3.38 3.98 19.39
C HIS A 62 4.08 3.01 18.44
N ASN A 63 4.90 3.53 17.53
CA ASN A 63 5.74 2.72 16.66
C ASN A 63 7.23 2.83 17.07
N ASP A 64 8.01 1.89 16.55
CA ASP A 64 9.44 1.72 16.73
C ASP A 64 10.26 2.50 15.67
N ALA A 65 9.60 3.36 14.90
CA ALA A 65 10.23 4.20 13.89
C ALA A 65 10.82 5.48 14.52
N LYS A 66 11.94 5.96 13.96
CA LYS A 66 12.50 7.27 14.33
C LYS A 66 11.40 8.34 14.22
N ASN A 67 11.18 9.03 15.34
CA ASN A 67 10.25 10.15 15.56
C ASN A 67 8.80 9.77 15.91
N ASN A 68 8.42 8.49 15.99
CA ASN A 68 7.09 8.08 16.48
C ASN A 68 5.90 8.78 15.79
N LEU A 69 5.99 9.11 14.51
CA LEU A 69 4.91 9.78 13.77
C LEU A 69 4.21 8.81 12.82
N ILE A 70 2.96 9.11 12.45
CA ILE A 70 2.27 8.34 11.40
C ILE A 70 3.06 8.41 10.09
N ARG A 71 2.95 7.34 9.30
CA ARG A 71 3.49 7.25 7.95
C ARG A 71 2.36 6.89 6.99
N PHE A 72 2.54 7.31 5.76
CA PHE A 72 1.60 7.07 4.67
C PHE A 72 2.30 6.30 3.55
N THR A 73 1.51 5.54 2.80
CA THR A 73 1.92 4.99 1.50
C THR A 73 1.24 5.79 0.38
N TYR A 74 2.01 6.36 -0.54
CA TYR A 74 1.50 7.07 -1.70
C TYR A 74 1.66 6.20 -2.94
N PHE A 75 0.56 5.71 -3.50
CA PHE A 75 0.56 4.99 -4.78
C PHE A 75 0.45 6.00 -5.92
N VAL A 76 1.57 6.26 -6.59
CA VAL A 76 1.68 7.37 -7.55
C VAL A 76 1.37 6.94 -8.98
N ASN A 77 0.91 7.91 -9.79
CA ASN A 77 0.74 7.77 -11.23
C ASN A 77 1.74 8.65 -11.99
N PRO A 78 2.68 8.08 -12.76
CA PRO A 78 3.68 8.86 -13.49
C PRO A 78 3.12 9.84 -14.53
N VAL A 79 1.88 9.65 -15.01
CA VAL A 79 1.21 10.60 -15.91
C VAL A 79 0.99 11.98 -15.28
N TYR A 80 0.96 12.07 -13.94
CA TYR A 80 0.94 13.35 -13.22
C TYR A 80 2.33 14.00 -13.09
N TYR A 81 3.38 13.30 -13.45
CA TYR A 81 4.74 13.84 -13.55
C TYR A 81 5.14 14.06 -15.02
N LEU A 82 4.19 13.98 -15.95
CA LEU A 82 4.39 14.18 -17.38
C LEU A 82 3.51 15.31 -17.88
N ASP A 83 4.15 16.34 -18.43
CA ASP A 83 3.52 17.43 -19.15
C ASP A 83 2.72 16.87 -20.32
N LYS A 84 1.48 17.33 -20.47
CA LYS A 84 0.56 16.90 -21.51
C LYS A 84 1.12 17.04 -22.92
N ALA A 85 1.98 18.03 -23.17
CA ALA A 85 2.64 18.18 -24.45
C ALA A 85 3.65 17.05 -24.75
N GLN A 86 4.10 16.33 -23.72
CA GLN A 86 5.02 15.19 -23.81
C GLN A 86 4.31 13.83 -23.63
N LYS A 87 2.97 13.79 -23.67
CA LYS A 87 2.18 12.55 -23.48
C LYS A 87 2.57 11.38 -24.39
N GLN A 88 3.19 11.66 -25.54
CA GLN A 88 3.69 10.64 -26.48
C GLN A 88 4.81 9.77 -25.90
N ASN A 89 5.42 10.17 -24.77
CA ASN A 89 6.38 9.35 -24.04
C ASN A 89 5.72 8.16 -23.31
N TYR A 90 4.39 8.06 -23.35
CA TYR A 90 3.60 6.95 -22.83
C TYR A 90 2.68 6.39 -23.91
N SER A 91 2.58 5.07 -23.97
CA SER A 91 1.60 4.36 -24.79
C SER A 91 0.81 3.40 -23.90
N THR A 92 -0.50 3.58 -23.82
CA THR A 92 -1.37 2.70 -23.02
C THR A 92 -1.33 1.30 -23.62
N PRO A 93 -0.98 0.27 -22.84
CA PRO A 93 -1.00 -1.10 -23.33
C PRO A 93 -2.36 -1.47 -23.94
N MET A 94 -2.34 -2.25 -25.02
CA MET A 94 -3.50 -2.65 -25.84
C MET A 94 -4.20 -1.54 -26.65
N LEU A 95 -3.82 -0.26 -26.48
CA LEU A 95 -4.39 0.86 -27.27
C LEU A 95 -3.40 1.48 -28.26
N ASP A 96 -2.09 1.27 -28.07
CA ASP A 96 -1.00 1.84 -28.87
C ASP A 96 -1.12 3.36 -29.07
N LYS A 97 -1.65 4.05 -28.06
CA LYS A 97 -1.95 5.49 -28.05
C LYS A 97 -1.64 6.07 -26.66
N PRO A 98 -1.29 7.37 -26.58
CA PRO A 98 -1.06 8.04 -25.30
C PRO A 98 -2.39 8.40 -24.62
N VAL A 99 -3.06 7.41 -24.03
CA VAL A 99 -4.33 7.58 -23.31
C VAL A 99 -4.08 7.57 -21.81
N SER A 100 -4.58 8.59 -21.11
CA SER A 100 -4.66 8.60 -19.66
C SER A 100 -6.11 8.81 -19.25
N CYS A 101 -6.67 7.88 -18.48
CA CYS A 101 -8.04 7.93 -17.98
C CYS A 101 -8.21 8.91 -16.81
N ILE A 102 -7.10 9.44 -16.28
CA ILE A 102 -7.05 10.43 -15.21
C ILE A 102 -6.40 11.75 -15.65
N GLY A 103 -6.18 11.91 -16.97
CA GLY A 103 -5.55 13.09 -17.56
C GLY A 103 -4.03 13.14 -17.36
N TRP A 104 -3.47 14.33 -17.58
CA TRP A 104 -2.03 14.60 -17.56
C TRP A 104 -1.72 15.75 -16.60
N GLU A 105 -0.45 16.11 -16.46
CA GLU A 105 -0.12 17.45 -15.96
C GLU A 105 -0.39 18.49 -17.06
N ASP A 106 -1.27 19.45 -16.77
CA ASP A 106 -1.61 20.54 -17.69
C ASP A 106 -0.69 21.76 -17.47
N ASP A 107 -0.07 21.89 -16.29
CA ASP A 107 0.90 22.93 -15.96
C ASP A 107 2.28 22.32 -15.64
N LYS A 108 3.14 22.30 -16.65
CA LYS A 108 4.52 21.82 -16.58
C LYS A 108 5.33 22.44 -15.43
N SER A 109 5.04 23.67 -15.01
CA SER A 109 5.76 24.36 -13.94
C SER A 109 5.53 23.73 -12.56
N ARG A 110 4.48 22.93 -12.40
CA ARG A 110 4.15 22.22 -11.15
C ARG A 110 4.95 20.94 -10.94
N ILE A 111 5.53 20.37 -12.00
CA ILE A 111 6.24 19.09 -11.96
C ILE A 111 7.47 19.14 -11.02
N PRO A 112 8.37 20.15 -11.08
CA PRO A 112 9.51 20.22 -10.18
C PRO A 112 9.10 20.26 -8.70
N LEU A 113 8.06 21.02 -8.36
CA LEU A 113 7.53 21.07 -6.99
C LEU A 113 6.96 19.72 -6.56
N ARG A 114 6.22 19.04 -7.43
CA ARG A 114 5.70 17.69 -7.15
C ARG A 114 6.83 16.70 -6.87
N VAL A 115 7.91 16.75 -7.64
CA VAL A 115 9.09 15.91 -7.40
C VAL A 115 9.75 16.24 -6.07
N GLN A 116 9.91 17.52 -5.73
CA GLN A 116 10.44 17.94 -4.43
C GLN A 116 9.60 17.40 -3.26
N LEU A 117 8.26 17.49 -3.36
CA LEU A 117 7.35 16.97 -2.34
C LEU A 117 7.40 15.44 -2.25
N THR A 118 7.50 14.75 -3.38
CA THR A 118 7.67 13.29 -3.44
C THR A 118 8.96 12.87 -2.73
N ASN A 119 10.06 13.58 -2.98
CA ASN A 119 11.33 13.35 -2.31
C ASN A 119 11.26 13.64 -0.81
N ALA A 120 10.59 14.73 -0.41
CA ALA A 120 10.41 15.08 0.98
C ALA A 120 9.63 14.00 1.74
N ALA A 121 8.54 13.47 1.14
CA ALA A 121 7.76 12.37 1.71
C ALA A 121 8.64 11.12 1.90
N PHE A 122 9.37 10.71 0.87
CA PHE A 122 10.26 9.56 0.95
C PHE A 122 11.32 9.72 2.06
N LEU A 123 11.99 10.88 2.11
CA LEU A 123 13.04 11.16 3.10
C LEU A 123 12.51 11.26 4.53
N LYS A 124 11.22 11.58 4.71
CA LYS A 124 10.51 11.54 6.00
C LYS A 124 10.03 10.13 6.37
N GLY A 125 10.30 9.12 5.55
CA GLY A 125 9.96 7.72 5.82
C GLY A 125 8.54 7.33 5.40
N HIS A 126 7.88 8.14 4.57
CA HIS A 126 6.67 7.69 3.87
C HIS A 126 7.06 6.73 2.74
N GLU A 127 6.16 5.81 2.40
CA GLU A 127 6.39 4.88 1.30
C GLU A 127 5.86 5.46 -0.02
N ILE A 128 6.58 5.23 -1.11
CA ILE A 128 6.14 5.52 -2.47
C ILE A 128 5.91 4.19 -3.18
N GLY A 129 4.67 3.93 -3.57
CA GLY A 129 4.24 2.73 -4.30
C GLY A 129 3.82 3.05 -5.73
N SER A 130 3.62 2.02 -6.55
CA SER A 130 3.11 2.16 -7.91
C SER A 130 1.59 2.06 -7.96
N HIS A 131 0.94 3.01 -8.62
CA HIS A 131 -0.46 2.91 -9.04
C HIS A 131 -0.62 2.73 -10.55
N ALA A 132 0.37 2.15 -11.22
CA ALA A 132 0.49 2.14 -12.68
C ALA A 132 0.47 3.57 -13.28
N ASN A 133 0.34 3.70 -14.60
CA ASN A 133 0.47 4.98 -15.31
C ASN A 133 -0.87 5.66 -15.55
N SER A 134 -1.70 5.11 -16.44
CA SER A 134 -2.85 5.81 -17.04
C SER A 134 -4.16 5.68 -16.29
N HIS A 135 -4.21 4.81 -15.27
CA HIS A 135 -5.40 4.55 -14.46
C HIS A 135 -6.63 4.16 -15.30
N CYS A 136 -6.42 3.52 -16.45
CA CYS A 136 -7.49 2.92 -17.24
C CYS A 136 -7.89 1.55 -16.67
N ASP A 137 -9.05 1.01 -17.07
CA ASP A 137 -9.54 -0.29 -16.59
C ASP A 137 -8.80 -1.45 -17.25
N GLN A 138 -7.81 -2.01 -16.57
CA GLN A 138 -7.00 -3.11 -17.10
C GLN A 138 -7.78 -4.41 -17.28
N SER A 139 -8.94 -4.56 -16.62
CA SER A 139 -9.82 -5.71 -16.84
C SER A 139 -10.57 -5.65 -18.17
N GLY A 140 -10.69 -4.44 -18.76
CA GLY A 140 -11.43 -4.20 -19.98
C GLY A 140 -12.94 -4.47 -19.87
N THR A 141 -13.51 -4.41 -18.66
CA THR A 141 -14.92 -4.76 -18.39
C THR A 141 -15.83 -3.54 -18.35
N ASP A 142 -15.30 -2.37 -17.99
CA ASP A 142 -16.04 -1.12 -17.96
C ASP A 142 -16.28 -0.57 -19.38
N LYS A 143 -17.55 -0.57 -19.81
CA LYS A 143 -18.02 -0.08 -21.11
C LYS A 143 -17.75 1.42 -21.34
N THR A 144 -17.55 2.18 -20.27
CA THR A 144 -17.27 3.62 -20.35
C THR A 144 -15.77 3.91 -20.47
N ASN A 145 -14.93 2.89 -20.24
CA ASN A 145 -13.49 3.01 -20.29
C ASN A 145 -12.96 2.76 -21.72
N PRO A 146 -11.92 3.48 -22.19
CA PRO A 146 -11.28 3.21 -23.47
C PRO A 146 -10.70 1.78 -23.60
N MET A 147 -10.51 1.08 -22.48
CA MET A 147 -10.05 -0.30 -22.44
C MET A 147 -11.14 -1.36 -22.66
N TYR A 148 -12.40 -0.98 -22.85
CA TYR A 148 -13.50 -1.95 -23.00
C TYR A 148 -13.21 -3.00 -24.08
N GLY A 149 -13.30 -4.28 -23.71
CA GLY A 149 -13.01 -5.42 -24.57
C GLY A 149 -11.53 -5.67 -24.86
N LYS A 150 -10.62 -5.02 -24.12
CA LYS A 150 -9.16 -5.11 -24.29
C LYS A 150 -8.46 -5.40 -22.97
N PRO A 151 -8.75 -6.55 -22.31
CA PRO A 151 -8.09 -6.90 -21.05
C PRO A 151 -6.57 -6.96 -21.24
N TRP A 152 -5.83 -6.54 -20.22
CA TRP A 152 -4.38 -6.66 -20.21
C TRP A 152 -3.96 -8.12 -20.01
N ASP A 153 -3.06 -8.60 -20.86
CA ASP A 153 -2.32 -9.83 -20.64
C ASP A 153 -1.01 -9.55 -19.87
N GLU A 154 -0.19 -10.59 -19.68
CA GLU A 154 1.12 -10.48 -19.02
C GLU A 154 2.04 -9.48 -19.73
N SER A 155 2.02 -9.44 -21.06
CA SER A 155 2.87 -8.53 -21.85
C SER A 155 2.44 -7.07 -21.71
N ALA A 156 1.13 -6.83 -21.59
CA ALA A 156 0.57 -5.52 -21.33
C ALA A 156 0.95 -5.00 -19.93
N TRP A 157 0.89 -5.86 -18.90
CA TRP A 157 1.37 -5.53 -17.55
C TRP A 157 2.88 -5.27 -17.53
N ASP A 158 3.67 -6.08 -18.23
CA ASP A 158 5.12 -5.88 -18.36
C ASP A 158 5.45 -4.53 -18.99
N SER A 159 4.75 -4.20 -20.09
CA SER A 159 4.86 -2.90 -20.76
C SER A 159 4.49 -1.76 -19.81
N GLU A 160 3.42 -1.88 -19.02
CA GLU A 160 3.00 -0.84 -18.08
C GLU A 160 4.07 -0.56 -17.02
N PHE A 161 4.66 -1.58 -16.40
CA PHE A 161 5.69 -1.37 -15.37
C PHE A 161 7.04 -0.93 -15.95
N SER A 162 7.38 -1.40 -17.16
CA SER A 162 8.51 -0.86 -17.91
C SER A 162 8.35 0.64 -18.18
N GLN A 163 7.18 1.05 -18.65
CA GLN A 163 6.85 2.46 -18.89
C GLN A 163 6.75 3.27 -17.59
N PHE A 164 6.25 2.69 -16.50
CA PHE A 164 6.24 3.33 -15.18
C PHE A 164 7.65 3.75 -14.79
N ASN A 165 8.61 2.83 -14.87
CA ASN A 165 10.00 3.12 -14.55
C ASN A 165 10.61 4.16 -15.50
N SER A 166 10.35 4.02 -16.80
CA SER A 166 10.81 4.97 -17.81
C SER A 166 10.29 6.39 -17.56
N LEU A 167 9.01 6.53 -17.21
CA LEU A 167 8.38 7.82 -16.94
C LEU A 167 8.85 8.42 -15.62
N PHE A 168 8.76 7.65 -14.54
CA PHE A 168 8.94 8.14 -13.18
C PHE A 168 10.40 8.38 -12.80
N PHE A 169 11.33 7.58 -13.32
CA PHE A 169 12.76 7.78 -13.04
C PHE A 169 13.49 8.58 -14.11
N ASN A 170 12.78 9.11 -15.11
CA ASN A 170 13.32 10.07 -16.08
C ASN A 170 12.45 11.33 -16.21
N ILE A 171 11.80 11.77 -15.13
CA ILE A 171 10.82 12.88 -15.14
C ILE A 171 11.37 14.12 -15.83
N PHE A 172 12.56 14.60 -15.45
CA PHE A 172 13.12 15.83 -16.00
C PHE A 172 13.45 15.70 -17.50
N LYS A 173 14.05 14.58 -17.90
CA LYS A 173 14.32 14.26 -19.31
C LYS A 173 13.03 14.19 -20.14
N ASN A 174 12.03 13.42 -19.68
CA ASN A 174 10.75 13.25 -20.36
C ASN A 174 10.01 14.57 -20.55
N ASN A 175 10.23 15.52 -19.63
CA ASN A 175 9.62 16.84 -19.69
C ASN A 175 10.51 17.91 -20.31
N LYS A 176 11.74 17.62 -20.75
CA LYS A 176 12.69 18.65 -21.23
C LYS A 176 12.87 19.77 -20.19
N LEU A 177 13.02 19.39 -18.93
CA LEU A 177 13.27 20.27 -17.79
C LEU A 177 14.73 20.13 -17.34
N PRO A 178 15.35 21.18 -16.77
CA PRO A 178 16.68 21.08 -16.21
C PRO A 178 16.69 20.16 -14.98
N GLU A 179 17.64 19.23 -14.93
CA GLU A 179 17.76 18.28 -13.82
C GLU A 179 18.21 18.99 -12.52
N PRO A 180 17.64 18.63 -11.36
CA PRO A 180 18.09 19.16 -10.09
C PRO A 180 19.43 18.52 -9.71
N LYS A 181 20.46 19.33 -9.46
CA LYS A 181 21.82 18.86 -9.14
C LYS A 181 21.89 17.82 -8.01
N GLN A 182 21.03 17.96 -7.01
CA GLN A 182 21.03 17.09 -5.83
C GLN A 182 20.63 15.64 -6.14
N TYR A 183 19.77 15.42 -7.12
CA TYR A 183 19.17 14.11 -7.42
C TYR A 183 19.29 13.73 -8.90
N ALA A 184 20.22 14.35 -9.64
CA ALA A 184 20.42 14.04 -11.04
C ALA A 184 20.86 12.57 -11.25
N PRO A 185 20.46 11.90 -12.34
CA PRO A 185 19.63 12.45 -13.43
C PRO A 185 18.11 12.27 -13.23
N THR A 186 17.69 11.43 -12.27
CA THR A 186 16.27 11.04 -12.14
C THR A 186 15.42 12.17 -11.54
N GLY A 187 16.04 13.00 -10.71
CA GLY A 187 15.38 14.00 -9.88
C GLY A 187 14.75 13.42 -8.61
N LEU A 188 14.78 12.10 -8.42
CA LEU A 188 14.21 11.41 -7.26
C LEU A 188 15.30 11.01 -6.25
N ALA A 189 14.97 11.11 -4.96
CA ALA A 189 15.85 10.74 -3.85
C ALA A 189 15.99 9.22 -3.63
N PHE A 190 15.34 8.43 -4.47
CA PHE A 190 15.25 6.98 -4.40
C PHE A 190 15.31 6.36 -5.80
N LYS A 191 15.46 5.04 -5.85
CA LYS A 191 15.65 4.26 -7.09
C LYS A 191 14.44 3.36 -7.37
N PRO A 192 14.32 2.77 -8.58
CA PRO A 192 13.25 1.83 -8.91
C PRO A 192 13.08 0.71 -7.87
N GLU A 193 14.17 0.21 -7.29
CA GLU A 193 14.13 -0.88 -6.31
C GLU A 193 13.46 -0.49 -4.97
N ASN A 194 13.23 0.80 -4.74
CA ASN A 194 12.49 1.30 -3.59
C ASN A 194 10.97 1.26 -3.79
N ILE A 195 10.48 1.09 -5.02
CA ILE A 195 9.05 0.94 -5.32
C ILE A 195 8.69 -0.53 -5.12
N VAL A 196 8.26 -0.88 -3.90
CA VAL A 196 8.01 -2.27 -3.51
C VAL A 196 6.53 -2.59 -3.33
N GLY A 197 5.67 -1.58 -3.23
CA GLY A 197 4.22 -1.74 -3.13
C GLY A 197 3.50 -1.43 -4.44
N PHE A 198 2.46 -2.21 -4.75
CA PHE A 198 1.57 -1.99 -5.88
C PHE A 198 0.10 -1.92 -5.46
N ARG A 199 -0.66 -1.10 -6.20
CA ARG A 199 -2.12 -1.14 -6.23
C ARG A 199 -2.58 -0.89 -7.66
N ALA A 200 -3.43 -1.76 -8.19
CA ALA A 200 -4.01 -1.63 -9.51
C ALA A 200 -5.07 -0.52 -9.51
N PRO A 201 -5.07 0.34 -10.54
CA PRO A 201 -6.17 1.25 -10.81
C PRO A 201 -7.52 0.56 -10.80
N LEU A 202 -8.54 1.20 -10.22
CA LEU A 202 -9.90 0.67 -10.11
C LEU A 202 -9.99 -0.69 -9.39
N LEU A 203 -8.91 -1.14 -8.75
CA LEU A 203 -8.75 -2.51 -8.25
C LEU A 203 -8.92 -3.58 -9.35
N ALA A 204 -8.74 -3.18 -10.60
CA ALA A 204 -8.91 -4.01 -11.78
C ALA A 204 -7.62 -4.79 -12.06
N VAL A 205 -7.70 -6.11 -11.92
CA VAL A 205 -6.57 -7.02 -12.13
C VAL A 205 -6.93 -8.10 -13.15
N THR A 206 -5.91 -8.61 -13.84
CA THR A 206 -6.02 -9.81 -14.70
C THR A 206 -4.95 -10.82 -14.28
N ASP A 207 -5.08 -12.08 -14.71
CA ASP A 207 -4.14 -13.14 -14.30
C ASP A 207 -2.69 -12.88 -14.75
N GLY A 208 -2.51 -12.09 -15.81
CA GLY A 208 -1.19 -11.66 -16.29
C GLY A 208 -0.42 -10.77 -15.30
N LEU A 209 -1.08 -10.17 -14.31
CA LEU A 209 -0.43 -9.28 -13.33
C LEU A 209 0.58 -10.01 -12.44
N TRP A 210 0.21 -11.19 -11.94
CA TRP A 210 0.95 -11.89 -10.88
C TRP A 210 2.40 -12.26 -11.25
N PRO A 211 2.68 -12.89 -12.42
CA PRO A 211 4.06 -13.16 -12.82
C PRO A 211 4.87 -11.87 -13.01
N VAL A 212 4.25 -10.78 -13.45
CA VAL A 212 4.93 -9.51 -13.67
C VAL A 212 5.29 -8.84 -12.34
N LEU A 213 4.40 -8.87 -11.33
CA LEU A 213 4.74 -8.35 -10.00
C LEU A 213 5.97 -9.05 -9.41
N GLN A 214 6.09 -10.37 -9.61
CA GLN A 214 7.28 -11.14 -9.20
C GLN A 214 8.52 -10.72 -9.99
N LYS A 215 8.41 -10.60 -11.33
CA LYS A 215 9.50 -10.15 -12.22
C LYS A 215 10.08 -8.80 -11.78
N TYR A 216 9.21 -7.85 -11.42
CA TYR A 216 9.60 -6.51 -10.97
C TYR A 216 9.91 -6.43 -9.46
N LYS A 217 9.88 -7.56 -8.74
CA LYS A 217 10.23 -7.66 -7.31
C LYS A 217 9.36 -6.79 -6.40
N PHE A 218 8.10 -6.57 -6.79
CA PHE A 218 7.11 -6.05 -5.84
C PHE A 218 7.01 -7.00 -4.66
N ARG A 219 6.99 -6.44 -3.44
CA ARG A 219 6.89 -7.20 -2.19
C ARG A 219 5.44 -7.47 -1.81
N TYR A 220 4.54 -6.57 -2.21
CA TYR A 220 3.13 -6.73 -1.90
C TYR A 220 2.23 -6.04 -2.93
N ASP A 221 1.00 -6.55 -3.02
CA ASP A 221 -0.12 -5.98 -3.77
C ASP A 221 -1.29 -5.69 -2.83
N THR A 222 -1.96 -4.55 -3.03
CA THR A 222 -3.16 -4.13 -2.29
C THR A 222 -4.40 -4.01 -3.16
N SER A 223 -4.42 -4.64 -4.35
CA SER A 223 -5.52 -4.55 -5.31
C SER A 223 -6.68 -5.49 -4.98
N LYS A 224 -6.41 -6.58 -4.25
CA LYS A 224 -7.43 -7.50 -3.77
C LYS A 224 -7.80 -7.20 -2.33
N HIS A 225 -9.02 -7.61 -1.96
CA HIS A 225 -9.53 -7.54 -0.58
C HIS A 225 -8.66 -8.30 0.45
N GLN A 226 -7.75 -9.15 -0.01
CA GLN A 226 -6.74 -9.81 0.80
C GLN A 226 -5.35 -9.32 0.39
N LEU A 227 -4.59 -8.80 1.35
CA LEU A 227 -3.20 -8.38 1.15
C LEU A 227 -2.37 -9.58 0.67
N LEU A 228 -1.79 -9.49 -0.52
CA LEU A 228 -0.90 -10.51 -1.05
C LEU A 228 0.56 -10.10 -0.77
N ILE A 229 1.26 -10.87 0.07
CA ILE A 229 2.71 -10.74 0.26
C ILE A 229 3.40 -11.69 -0.73
N ILE A 230 4.26 -11.14 -1.58
CA ILE A 230 4.98 -11.89 -2.63
C ILE A 230 6.28 -12.44 -2.01
N GLY A 231 6.25 -13.70 -1.55
CA GLY A 231 7.39 -14.38 -0.91
C GLY A 231 8.00 -15.50 -1.76
N HIS A 232 9.30 -15.76 -1.57
CA HIS A 232 10.15 -16.71 -2.32
C HIS A 232 9.74 -18.21 -2.25
N ASN A 233 8.63 -18.57 -1.61
CA ASN A 233 8.18 -19.97 -1.44
C ASN A 233 6.65 -20.14 -1.48
N ALA A 234 5.92 -19.20 -2.06
CA ALA A 234 4.47 -19.25 -2.07
C ALA A 234 3.98 -20.11 -3.26
N LYS A 235 3.50 -21.33 -3.03
CA LYS A 235 2.76 -22.13 -4.03
C LYS A 235 1.35 -21.57 -4.18
N THR A 236 1.03 -21.03 -5.35
CA THR A 236 -0.31 -20.52 -5.67
C THR A 236 -1.30 -21.67 -5.77
N GLY A 237 -2.33 -21.66 -4.91
CA GLY A 237 -3.56 -22.41 -5.16
C GLY A 237 -4.38 -21.73 -6.25
N ALA A 238 -5.14 -22.50 -7.03
CA ALA A 238 -5.96 -22.02 -8.15
C ALA A 238 -7.11 -21.05 -7.74
N ASP A 239 -7.29 -20.80 -6.45
CA ASP A 239 -8.27 -19.84 -5.90
C ASP A 239 -7.64 -18.53 -5.41
N GLY A 240 -6.32 -18.36 -5.56
CA GLY A 240 -5.62 -17.15 -5.14
C GLY A 240 -5.53 -16.95 -3.63
N THR A 241 -5.85 -17.97 -2.81
CA THR A 241 -5.63 -17.94 -1.36
C THR A 241 -4.37 -18.72 -0.99
N PHE A 242 -3.57 -18.15 -0.09
CA PHE A 242 -2.43 -18.84 0.52
C PHE A 242 -2.83 -19.35 1.91
N ARG A 243 -2.59 -20.64 2.17
CA ARG A 243 -2.56 -21.23 3.51
C ARG A 243 -1.16 -21.15 4.08
#